data_AF-A0AAU6BMB5-F1
#
_entry.id   AF-A0AAU6BMB5-F1
#
_cell.length_a   1.000
_cell.length_b   1.000
_cell.length_c   1.000
_cell.angle_alpha   90.00
_cell.angle_beta   90.00
_cell.angle_gamma   90.00
#
_symmetry.space_group_name_H-M   'P 1'
#
loop_
_entity.id
_entity.type
_entity.pdbx_description
1 polymer ?
#
loop_
_entity_poly.entity_id
_entity_poly.type
_entity_poly.pdbx_seq_one_letter_code
_entity_poly.pdbx_strand_id
1 'polypeptide(L)'
;MRAWASTDRLTLATVGWPLLSEAERLMRTYADHDAIGMTDAVNAVLAWALPQPVVLALDHHYRDVIAPRTGAEVPLHVLPAVR
;
A
#
# COMPACT_ATOMS: atom_id res chain seq x y z
N MET A 1 -4.50 -10.25 11.25
CA MET A 1 -5.96 -10.02 11.05
C MET A 1 -6.15 -8.55 10.71
N ARG A 2 -6.96 -8.24 9.70
CA ARG A 2 -7.35 -6.87 9.33
C ARG A 2 -8.79 -6.70 9.77
N ALA A 3 -9.14 -5.62 10.45
CA ALA A 3 -10.52 -5.32 10.79
C ALA A 3 -10.91 -4.01 10.12
N TRP A 4 -12.08 -3.98 9.50
CA TRP A 4 -12.59 -2.81 8.80
C TRP A 4 -13.72 -2.20 9.61
N ALA A 5 -13.62 -0.91 9.92
CA ALA A 5 -14.70 -0.14 10.54
C ALA A 5 -15.23 0.86 9.52
N SER A 6 -16.53 0.80 9.21
CA SER A 6 -17.13 1.68 8.21
C SER A 6 -17.82 2.87 8.85
N THR A 7 -17.72 4.02 8.18
CA THR A 7 -18.55 5.21 8.35
C THR A 7 -19.34 5.44 7.06
N ASP A 8 -20.19 6.46 7.01
CA ASP A 8 -20.96 6.80 5.79
C ASP A 8 -20.08 7.24 4.60
N ARG A 9 -18.82 7.62 4.85
CA ARG A 9 -17.92 8.16 3.81
C ARG A 9 -16.61 7.41 3.65
N LEU A 10 -16.15 6.71 4.68
CA LEU A 10 -14.83 6.10 4.74
C LEU A 10 -14.90 4.76 5.47
N THR A 11 -14.08 3.82 5.00
CA THR A 11 -13.79 2.58 5.72
C THR A 11 -12.39 2.69 6.30
N LEU A 12 -12.27 2.57 7.62
CA LEU A 12 -11.03 2.58 8.37
C LEU A 12 -10.49 1.15 8.48
N ALA A 13 -9.24 0.96 8.07
CA ALA A 13 -8.52 -0.29 8.27
C ALA A 13 -7.79 -0.26 9.63
N THR A 14 -8.15 -1.17 10.53
CA THR A 14 -7.33 -1.48 11.70
C THR A 14 -6.25 -2.47 11.30
N VAL A 15 -5.01 -2.05 11.46
CA VAL A 15 -3.81 -2.78 11.02
C VAL A 15 -3.19 -3.51 12.21
N GLY A 16 -3.31 -4.84 12.22
CA GLY A 16 -2.67 -5.68 13.24
C GLY A 16 -1.24 -6.09 12.87
N TRP A 17 -0.53 -6.68 13.85
CA TRP A 17 0.87 -7.11 13.73
C TRP A 17 1.24 -7.81 12.42
N PRO A 18 0.48 -8.80 11.89
CA PRO A 18 0.88 -9.47 10.66
C PRO A 18 1.02 -8.54 9.46
N LEU A 19 0.14 -7.52 9.36
CA LEU A 19 0.23 -6.55 8.27
C LEU A 19 1.36 -5.56 8.51
N LEU A 20 1.58 -5.13 9.75
CA LEU A 20 2.71 -4.26 10.10
C LEU A 20 4.04 -4.94 9.78
N SER A 21 4.22 -6.21 10.09
CA SER A 21 5.44 -6.96 9.74
C SER A 21 5.63 -7.05 8.22
N GLU A 22 4.54 -7.19 7.47
CA GLU A 22 4.59 -7.22 6.01
C GLU A 22 4.95 -5.86 5.40
N ALA A 23 4.40 -4.78 5.96
CA ALA A 23 4.73 -3.41 5.59
C ALA A 23 6.18 -3.07 5.97
N GLU A 24 6.64 -3.48 7.14
CA GLU A 24 8.03 -3.28 7.57
C GLU A 24 9.02 -4.00 6.64
N ARG A 25 8.67 -5.21 6.20
CA ARG A 25 9.46 -5.94 5.18
C ARG A 25 9.49 -5.17 3.87
N LEU A 26 8.34 -4.67 3.40
CA LEU A 26 8.23 -3.86 2.19
C LEU A 26 9.09 -2.59 2.28
N MET A 27 9.01 -1.87 3.40
CA MET A 27 9.83 -0.70 3.70
C MET A 27 11.32 -1.00 3.61
N ARG A 28 11.76 -2.12 4.20
CA ARG A 28 13.16 -2.57 4.11
C ARG A 28 13.58 -2.96 2.70
N THR A 29 12.69 -3.55 1.90
CA THR A 29 12.98 -3.90 0.50
C THR A 29 13.32 -2.67 -0.34
N TYR A 30 12.69 -1.53 -0.07
CA TYR A 30 12.87 -0.30 -0.84
C TYR A 30 13.74 0.76 -0.16
N ALA A 31 14.38 0.43 0.96
CA ALA A 31 15.20 1.36 1.73
C ALA A 31 16.33 2.01 0.91
N ASP A 32 16.86 1.29 -0.09
CA ASP A 32 18.00 1.73 -0.90
C ASP A 32 17.61 2.40 -2.24
N HIS A 33 16.33 2.38 -2.64
CA HIS A 33 15.89 2.80 -3.98
C HIS A 33 15.16 4.14 -3.97
N ASP A 34 14.29 4.34 -2.99
CA ASP A 34 13.74 5.62 -2.58
C ASP A 34 13.01 5.31 -1.28
N ALA A 35 13.55 5.75 -0.15
CA ALA A 35 13.13 5.24 1.16
C ALA A 35 11.65 5.54 1.40
N ILE A 36 10.79 4.54 1.23
CA ILE A 36 9.36 4.66 1.52
C ILE A 36 9.12 4.64 3.03
N GLY A 37 8.10 5.36 3.51
CA GLY A 37 7.72 5.33 4.92
C GLY A 37 6.90 4.10 5.29
N MET A 38 6.79 3.83 6.59
CA MET A 38 5.91 2.77 7.11
C MET A 38 4.45 2.96 6.67
N THR A 39 3.97 4.21 6.65
CA THR A 39 2.62 4.53 6.18
C THR A 39 2.43 4.14 4.71
N ASP A 40 3.42 4.41 3.86
CA ASP A 40 3.34 4.05 2.45
C ASP A 40 3.33 2.56 2.24
N ALA A 41 4.17 1.87 3.00
CA ALA A 41 4.22 0.42 2.97
C ALA A 41 2.89 -0.21 3.45
N VAL A 42 2.29 0.32 4.52
CA VAL A 42 0.98 -0.13 5.00
C VAL A 42 -0.10 0.10 3.95
N ASN A 43 -0.13 1.26 3.31
CA ASN A 43 -1.11 1.59 2.28
C ASN A 43 -0.99 0.67 1.07
N ALA A 44 0.24 0.38 0.61
CA ALA A 44 0.47 -0.55 -0.49
C ALA A 44 -0.02 -1.97 -0.15
N VAL A 45 0.33 -2.48 1.04
CA VAL A 45 -0.11 -3.82 1.49
C VAL A 45 -1.63 -3.90 1.69
N LEU A 46 -2.26 -2.80 2.11
CA LEU A 46 -3.72 -2.71 2.18
C LEU A 46 -4.35 -2.72 0.78
N ALA A 47 -3.82 -1.90 -0.14
CA ALA A 47 -4.32 -1.80 -1.51
C ALA A 47 -4.26 -3.13 -2.25
N TRP A 48 -3.15 -3.88 -2.15
CA TRP A 48 -3.02 -5.21 -2.78
C TRP A 48 -4.00 -6.27 -2.27
N ALA A 49 -4.58 -6.08 -1.09
CA ALA A 49 -5.63 -6.98 -0.60
C ALA A 49 -7.04 -6.61 -1.08
N LEU A 50 -7.19 -5.48 -1.75
CA LEU A 50 -8.46 -5.09 -2.36
C LEU A 50 -8.59 -5.74 -3.75
N PRO A 51 -9.82 -6.02 -4.21
CA PRO A 51 -10.04 -6.56 -5.55
C PRO A 51 -9.46 -5.69 -6.67
N GLN A 52 -9.37 -4.38 -6.43
CA GLN A 52 -8.69 -3.42 -7.30
C GLN A 52 -7.69 -2.63 -6.45
N PRO A 53 -6.37 -2.77 -6.69
CA PRO A 53 -5.36 -2.13 -5.86
C PRO A 53 -5.11 -0.68 -6.30
N VAL A 54 -6.08 0.18 -6.02
CA VAL A 54 -6.02 1.61 -6.31
C VAL A 54 -5.51 2.38 -5.09
N VAL A 55 -4.59 3.33 -5.30
CA VAL A 55 -4.12 4.26 -4.28
C VAL A 55 -4.38 5.68 -4.75
N LEU A 56 -5.03 6.50 -3.93
CA LEU A 56 -5.14 7.94 -4.17
C LEU A 56 -3.95 8.63 -3.49
N ALA A 57 -2.97 9.06 -4.26
CA ALA A 57 -1.76 9.71 -3.75
C ALA A 57 -1.21 10.72 -4.76
N LEU A 58 -0.66 11.82 -4.25
CA LEU A 58 0.15 12.75 -5.04
C LEU A 58 1.62 12.33 -5.07
N ASP A 59 2.01 11.39 -4.21
CA ASP A 59 3.36 10.87 -4.14
C ASP A 59 3.61 9.84 -5.24
N HIS A 60 4.69 10.04 -5.97
CA HIS A 60 5.17 9.19 -7.04
C HIS A 60 5.71 7.82 -6.59
N HIS A 61 6.08 7.64 -5.31
CA HIS A 61 6.64 6.37 -4.82
C HIS A 61 5.76 5.16 -5.13
N TYR A 62 4.43 5.30 -5.05
CA TYR A 62 3.50 4.21 -5.35
C TYR A 62 3.47 3.81 -6.82
N ARG A 63 3.89 4.70 -7.72
CA ARG A 63 3.92 4.47 -9.16
C ARG A 63 5.27 3.94 -9.61
N ASP A 64 6.33 4.57 -9.11
CA ASP A 64 7.67 4.43 -9.69
C ASP A 64 8.60 3.54 -8.85
N VAL A 65 8.29 3.37 -7.56
CA VAL A 65 9.18 2.67 -6.60
C VAL A 65 8.55 1.37 -6.12
N ILE A 66 7.31 1.42 -5.62
CA ILE A 66 6.64 0.27 -5.03
C ILE A 66 6.14 -0.66 -6.14
N ALA A 67 6.79 -1.83 -6.27
CA ALA A 67 6.46 -2.84 -7.27
C ALA A 67 5.82 -4.10 -6.65
N PRO A 68 5.07 -4.90 -7.42
CA PRO A 68 4.59 -6.21 -6.98
C PRO A 68 5.73 -7.11 -6.50
N ARG A 69 5.52 -7.82 -5.39
CA ARG A 69 6.52 -8.71 -4.75
C ARG A 69 6.26 -10.18 -4.98
N THR A 70 5.01 -10.54 -5.27
CA THR A 70 4.60 -11.92 -5.51
C THR A 70 3.85 -11.99 -6.83
N GLY A 71 3.80 -13.19 -7.43
CA GLY A 71 3.04 -13.40 -8.67
C GLY A 71 1.52 -13.23 -8.54
N ALA A 72 1.00 -13.09 -7.31
CA ALA A 72 -0.41 -12.81 -7.04
C ALA A 72 -0.71 -11.30 -6.97
N GLU A 73 0.31 -10.45 -6.85
CA GLU A 73 0.16 -9.00 -6.79
C GLU A 73 0.24 -8.39 -8.19
N VAL A 74 -0.56 -7.35 -8.43
CA VAL A 74 -0.51 -6.54 -9.65
C VAL A 74 -0.04 -5.12 -9.31
N PRO A 75 0.48 -4.33 -10.27
CA PRO A 75 0.90 -2.96 -9.99
C PRO A 75 -0.21 -2.11 -9.38
N LEU A 76 0.16 -1.22 -8.46
CA LEU A 76 -0.78 -0.28 -7.84
C LEU A 76 -1.25 0.73 -8.89
N HIS A 77 -2.56 0.94 -8.97
CA HIS A 77 -3.11 2.00 -9.81
C HIS A 77 -3.16 3.31 -9.01
N VAL A 78 -2.30 4.26 -9.34
CA VAL A 78 -2.19 5.53 -8.61
C VAL A 78 -3.07 6.60 -9.24
N LEU A 79 -3.98 7.16 -8.44
CA LEU A 79 -4.84 8.27 -8.81
C LEU A 79 -4.45 9.57 -8.06
N PRO A 80 -4.69 10.76 -8.65
CA PRO A 80 -5.06 10.93 -10.05
C PRO A 80 -3.94 10.44 -10.97
N ALA A 81 -4.31 9.90 -12.13
CA ALA A 81 -3.33 9.60 -13.16
C ALA A 81 -2.78 10.95 -13.64
N VAL A 82 -1.60 11.31 -13.14
CA VAL A 82 -0.89 12.51 -13.60
C VAL A 82 -0.58 12.27 -15.08
N ARG A 83 -1.05 13.17 -15.95
CA ARG A 83 -0.80 13.11 -17.40
C ARG A 83 0.69 13.19 -17.71
#